data_AF-A0A520G621-F1
#
_entry.id   AF-A0A520G621-F1
#
_cell.length_a   1.000
_cell.length_b   1.000
_cell.length_c   1.000
_cell.angle_alpha   90.00
_cell.angle_beta   90.00
_cell.angle_gamma   90.00
#
_symmetry.space_group_name_H-M   'P 1'
#
loop_
_entity.id
_entity.type
_entity.pdbx_description
1 polymer ?
#
loop_
_entity_poly.entity_id
_entity_poly.type
_entity_poly.pdbx_seq_one_letter_code
_entity_poly.pdbx_strand_id
1 'polypeptide(L)'
;METIQQTTTSVRYAKCVEASKRIRWDIDRDVIRGRTFDVSKKFLPDGLSKVESLVFLSGDERRLVSQIQGRTYANIFGLVERYIGAKVLEISRDHWLGDQHALEALVRFTDEEIKHQELFRRVESMVAEGMPAGYTFLPQPNDVASAVLAKCTWAVLALTCHIELFTQAHYRHSIEPDAELSEVWKDVFLFHWKEESQHAILDELEWKREDAKLSAEQRDRAVTDLIELVAAVDSILQMQAAADTDYFLRVCGRPFDAAQVQKLRDTMLKAYRWQYIVSGVQDERFQKILGEMITEAQMQRVGAALAPIVS
;
A
#
# COMPACT_ATOMS: atom_id res chain seq x y z
N MET A 1 26.99 21.32 -14.98
CA MET A 1 25.66 20.64 -15.08
C MET A 1 25.37 19.84 -13.81
N GLU A 2 26.34 19.07 -13.29
CA GLU A 2 26.20 18.27 -12.06
C GLU A 2 25.82 19.08 -10.80
N THR A 3 26.43 20.24 -10.56
CA THR A 3 26.11 21.13 -9.42
C THR A 3 24.69 21.73 -9.50
N ILE A 4 24.17 21.97 -10.72
CA ILE A 4 22.82 22.52 -10.93
C ILE A 4 21.77 21.40 -10.71
N GLN A 5 22.07 20.19 -11.18
CA GLN A 5 21.24 19.00 -10.94
C GLN A 5 21.15 18.69 -9.44
N GLN A 6 22.28 18.69 -8.71
CA GLN A 6 22.33 18.48 -7.26
C GLN A 6 21.54 19.55 -6.50
N THR A 7 21.69 20.83 -6.87
CA THR A 7 20.91 21.93 -6.27
C THR A 7 19.41 21.77 -6.50
N THR A 8 19.02 21.33 -7.69
CA THR A 8 17.60 21.12 -8.04
C THR A 8 16.98 19.95 -7.27
N THR A 9 17.74 18.87 -7.06
CA THR A 9 17.31 17.71 -6.27
C THR A 9 17.18 18.04 -4.78
N SER A 10 18.16 18.76 -4.20
CA SER A 10 18.11 19.19 -2.80
C SER A 10 16.89 20.07 -2.49
N VAL A 11 16.51 20.95 -3.43
CA VAL A 11 15.27 21.76 -3.33
C VAL A 11 14.01 20.89 -3.28
N ARG A 12 13.97 19.72 -3.95
CA ARG A 12 12.81 18.82 -3.87
C ARG A 12 12.71 18.18 -2.48
N TYR A 13 13.82 17.74 -1.88
CA TYR A 13 13.82 17.25 -0.50
C TYR A 13 13.37 18.34 0.49
N ALA A 14 13.87 19.57 0.35
CA ALA A 14 13.47 20.70 1.19
C ALA A 14 11.95 20.96 1.12
N LYS A 15 11.34 20.86 -0.06
CA LYS A 15 9.88 20.97 -0.22
C LYS A 15 9.11 19.84 0.48
N CYS A 16 9.62 18.61 0.45
CA CYS A 16 9.03 17.50 1.21
C CYS A 16 9.10 17.75 2.72
N VAL A 17 10.21 18.30 3.21
CA VAL A 17 10.35 18.71 4.63
C VAL A 17 9.32 19.79 5.00
N GLU A 18 9.17 20.82 4.17
CA GLU A 18 8.16 21.87 4.39
C GLU A 18 6.74 21.31 4.41
N ALA A 19 6.43 20.40 3.49
CA ALA A 19 5.13 19.73 3.42
C ALA A 19 4.86 18.91 4.69
N SER A 20 5.77 17.99 5.06
CA SER A 20 5.69 17.17 6.29
C SER A 20 5.47 18.04 7.53
N LYS A 21 6.24 19.12 7.70
CA LYS A 21 6.08 20.06 8.83
C LYS A 21 4.68 20.69 8.87
N ARG A 22 4.10 21.02 7.73
CA ARG A 22 2.79 21.68 7.63
C ARG A 22 1.63 20.73 7.91
N ILE A 23 1.74 19.47 7.50
CA ILE A 23 0.64 18.51 7.58
C ILE A 23 0.67 17.64 8.84
N ARG A 24 1.72 17.76 9.68
CA ARG A 24 1.92 16.96 10.88
C ARG A 24 0.64 16.85 11.72
N TRP A 25 0.30 15.61 12.07
CA TRP A 25 -0.90 15.26 12.82
C TRP A 25 -0.60 14.20 13.89
N ASP A 26 -1.53 14.05 14.82
CA ASP A 26 -1.49 13.11 15.94
C ASP A 26 -2.67 12.12 15.89
N ILE A 27 -2.39 10.84 16.18
CA ILE A 27 -3.37 9.76 16.09
C ILE A 27 -4.58 10.04 17.00
N ASP A 28 -4.37 10.48 18.23
CA ASP A 28 -5.46 10.65 19.20
C ASP A 28 -6.22 11.95 19.00
N ARG A 29 -5.50 13.05 18.81
CA ARG A 29 -6.08 14.39 18.72
C ARG A 29 -6.75 14.67 17.38
N ASP A 30 -6.18 14.19 16.29
CA ASP A 30 -6.60 14.61 14.94
C ASP A 30 -7.36 13.48 14.22
N VAL A 31 -6.99 12.20 14.42
CA VAL A 31 -7.56 11.06 13.70
C VAL A 31 -8.62 10.30 14.49
N ILE A 32 -8.29 9.65 15.61
CA ILE A 32 -9.26 8.79 16.32
C ILE A 32 -10.25 9.63 17.13
N ARG A 33 -9.76 10.62 17.89
CA ARG A 33 -10.59 11.58 18.64
C ARG A 33 -11.58 10.92 19.62
N GLY A 34 -11.20 9.76 20.18
CA GLY A 34 -12.05 8.95 21.05
C GLY A 34 -13.29 8.35 20.37
N ARG A 35 -13.35 8.35 19.03
CA ARG A 35 -14.44 7.75 18.25
C ARG A 35 -14.25 6.25 18.10
N THR A 36 -15.35 5.56 17.81
CA THR A 36 -15.39 4.13 17.47
C THR A 36 -15.80 3.93 16.00
N PHE A 37 -15.51 2.76 15.43
CA PHE A 37 -16.00 2.43 14.09
C PHE A 37 -17.51 2.17 14.09
N ASP A 38 -18.21 2.80 13.16
CA ASP A 38 -19.63 2.55 12.92
C ASP A 38 -19.81 1.36 11.97
N VAL A 39 -20.16 0.20 12.53
CA VAL A 39 -20.38 -1.04 11.77
C VAL A 39 -21.70 -1.08 11.00
N SER A 40 -22.51 -0.03 11.06
CA SER A 40 -23.63 0.18 10.14
C SER A 40 -23.19 0.78 8.80
N LYS A 41 -21.93 1.24 8.70
CA LYS A 41 -21.32 1.84 7.50
C LYS A 41 -20.31 0.91 6.83
N LYS A 42 -19.96 1.24 5.57
CA LYS A 42 -18.88 0.58 4.82
C LYS A 42 -17.52 0.99 5.38
N PHE A 43 -16.51 0.12 5.22
CA PHE A 43 -15.11 0.51 5.45
C PHE A 43 -14.41 0.70 4.11
N LEU A 44 -14.43 -0.28 3.21
CA LEU A 44 -13.82 -0.12 1.88
C LEU A 44 -14.84 0.36 0.82
N PRO A 45 -14.50 1.34 -0.04
CA PRO A 45 -15.40 1.82 -1.10
C PRO A 45 -15.59 0.80 -2.22
N ASP A 46 -16.68 0.93 -2.98
CA ASP A 46 -17.11 -0.07 -3.97
C ASP A 46 -16.15 -0.21 -5.15
N GLY A 47 -15.50 0.89 -5.54
CA GLY A 47 -14.46 0.90 -6.57
C GLY A 47 -13.22 0.05 -6.23
N LEU A 48 -12.94 -0.12 -4.93
CA LEU A 48 -11.85 -0.98 -4.45
C LEU A 48 -12.34 -2.38 -4.11
N SER A 49 -13.56 -2.51 -3.59
CA SER A 49 -14.05 -3.79 -3.08
C SER A 49 -14.57 -4.74 -4.16
N LYS A 50 -14.96 -4.18 -5.31
CA LYS A 50 -15.63 -4.91 -6.41
C LYS A 50 -16.89 -5.65 -5.98
N VAL A 51 -17.47 -5.25 -4.84
CA VAL A 51 -18.60 -5.94 -4.19
C VAL A 51 -19.87 -5.91 -5.06
N GLU A 52 -20.01 -4.92 -5.95
CA GLU A 52 -21.14 -4.82 -6.88
C GLU A 52 -21.27 -6.03 -7.81
N SER A 53 -20.17 -6.75 -8.07
CA SER A 53 -20.17 -7.97 -8.88
C SER A 53 -20.83 -9.18 -8.19
N LEU A 54 -21.08 -9.08 -6.88
CA LEU A 54 -21.69 -10.11 -6.05
C LEU A 54 -23.21 -9.89 -5.98
N VAL A 55 -23.89 -10.06 -7.12
CA VAL A 55 -25.31 -9.72 -7.28
C VAL A 55 -26.26 -10.50 -6.37
N PHE A 56 -25.84 -11.66 -5.87
CA PHE A 56 -26.60 -12.50 -4.96
C PHE A 56 -26.48 -12.10 -3.48
N LEU A 57 -25.66 -11.08 -3.16
CA LEU A 57 -25.56 -10.54 -1.82
C LEU A 57 -26.57 -9.43 -1.58
N SER A 58 -27.19 -9.44 -0.40
CA SER A 58 -28.02 -8.35 0.11
C SER A 58 -27.17 -7.10 0.44
N GLY A 59 -27.81 -5.95 0.70
CA GLY A 59 -27.09 -4.73 1.09
C GLY A 59 -26.22 -4.90 2.34
N ASP A 60 -26.73 -5.61 3.34
CA ASP A 60 -26.01 -5.88 4.59
C ASP A 60 -24.81 -6.82 4.37
N GLU A 61 -24.97 -7.81 3.49
CA GLU A 61 -23.90 -8.76 3.14
C GLU A 61 -22.80 -8.08 2.34
N ARG A 62 -23.15 -7.17 1.42
CA ARG A 62 -22.16 -6.35 0.70
C ARG A 62 -21.42 -5.41 1.65
N ARG A 63 -22.12 -4.81 2.62
CA ARG A 63 -21.48 -4.01 3.67
C ARG A 63 -20.49 -4.86 4.48
N LEU A 64 -20.84 -6.09 4.84
CA LEU A 64 -19.93 -7.00 5.53
C LEU A 64 -18.68 -7.31 4.70
N VAL A 65 -18.81 -7.56 3.38
CA VAL A 65 -17.64 -7.72 2.48
C VAL A 65 -16.77 -6.46 2.49
N SER A 66 -17.36 -5.29 2.36
CA SER A 66 -16.66 -4.00 2.44
C SER A 66 -15.91 -3.82 3.77
N GLN A 67 -16.50 -4.24 4.88
CA GLN A 67 -15.88 -4.17 6.21
C GLN A 67 -14.71 -5.14 6.37
N ILE A 68 -14.87 -6.38 5.92
CA ILE A 68 -13.81 -7.40 5.94
C ILE A 68 -12.62 -6.94 5.10
N GLN A 69 -12.87 -6.51 3.86
CA GLN A 69 -11.81 -6.02 3.01
C GLN A 69 -11.20 -4.73 3.52
N GLY A 70 -11.98 -3.83 4.13
CA GLY A 70 -11.47 -2.64 4.80
C GLY A 70 -10.49 -3.04 5.90
N ARG A 71 -10.89 -3.93 6.81
CA ARG A 71 -10.01 -4.45 7.86
C ARG A 71 -8.69 -5.01 7.30
N THR A 72 -8.76 -5.83 6.25
CA THR A 72 -7.57 -6.33 5.54
C THR A 72 -6.74 -5.21 4.90
N TYR A 73 -7.38 -4.17 4.38
CA TYR A 73 -6.71 -3.00 3.81
C TYR A 73 -5.87 -2.26 4.85
N ALA A 74 -6.41 -1.97 6.04
CA ALA A 74 -5.62 -1.41 7.13
C ALA A 74 -4.46 -2.34 7.57
N ASN A 75 -4.71 -3.65 7.68
CA ASN A 75 -3.68 -4.60 8.10
C ASN A 75 -2.54 -4.74 7.06
N ILE A 76 -2.83 -4.70 5.76
CA ILE A 76 -1.80 -4.73 4.71
C ILE A 76 -0.97 -3.45 4.72
N PHE A 77 -1.55 -2.27 4.97
CA PHE A 77 -0.73 -1.07 5.16
C PHE A 77 0.20 -1.21 6.37
N GLY A 78 -0.33 -1.59 7.53
CA GLY A 78 0.50 -1.86 8.71
C GLY A 78 1.60 -2.91 8.47
N LEU A 79 1.39 -3.85 7.53
CA LEU A 79 2.38 -4.82 7.09
C LEU A 79 3.52 -4.18 6.27
N VAL A 80 3.18 -3.35 5.28
CA VAL A 80 4.18 -2.77 4.36
C VAL A 80 4.98 -1.64 4.98
N GLU A 81 4.35 -0.80 5.82
CA GLU A 81 5.03 0.31 6.52
C GLU A 81 6.25 -0.19 7.33
N ARG A 82 6.19 -1.44 7.77
CA ARG A 82 7.25 -2.11 8.52
C ARG A 82 8.57 -2.15 7.75
N TYR A 83 8.54 -2.59 6.49
CA TYR A 83 9.75 -2.68 5.68
C TYR A 83 10.09 -1.35 5.01
N ILE A 84 9.08 -0.52 4.70
CA ILE A 84 9.28 0.81 4.13
C ILE A 84 10.11 1.66 5.10
N GLY A 85 9.66 1.80 6.35
CA GLY A 85 10.41 2.55 7.36
C GLY A 85 11.83 2.00 7.58
N ALA A 86 12.00 0.67 7.58
CA ALA A 86 13.32 0.05 7.71
C ALA A 86 14.24 0.34 6.51
N LYS A 87 13.72 0.30 5.28
CA LYS A 87 14.48 0.61 4.07
C LYS A 87 14.85 2.09 4.00
N VAL A 88 13.93 2.99 4.35
CA VAL A 88 14.19 4.44 4.39
C VAL A 88 15.30 4.76 5.40
N LEU A 89 15.28 4.13 6.59
CA LEU A 89 16.38 4.24 7.55
C LEU A 89 17.71 3.77 6.98
N GLU A 90 17.73 2.62 6.30
CA GLU A 90 18.93 2.07 5.70
C GLU A 90 19.56 3.03 4.68
N ILE A 91 18.77 3.53 3.72
CA ILE A 91 19.28 4.39 2.63
C ILE A 91 19.60 5.81 3.10
N SER A 92 19.08 6.24 4.26
CA SER A 92 19.39 7.53 4.86
C SER A 92 20.88 7.69 5.18
N ARG A 93 21.60 6.57 5.37
CA ARG A 93 23.04 6.57 5.67
C ARG A 93 23.88 7.26 4.61
N ASP A 94 23.43 7.22 3.36
CA ASP A 94 24.10 7.85 2.24
C ASP A 94 24.03 9.39 2.32
N HIS A 95 23.21 9.94 3.23
CA HIS A 95 23.02 11.38 3.45
C HIS A 95 23.53 11.89 4.80
N TRP A 96 23.99 11.02 5.72
CA TRP A 96 24.30 11.42 7.11
C TRP A 96 25.24 12.63 7.24
N LEU A 97 26.28 12.70 6.40
CA LEU A 97 27.24 13.81 6.36
C LEU A 97 27.15 14.63 5.07
N GLY A 98 26.10 14.40 4.27
CA GLY A 98 25.88 15.01 2.97
C GLY A 98 24.72 16.01 3.00
N ASP A 99 23.82 15.88 2.01
CA ASP A 99 22.64 16.73 1.87
C ASP A 99 21.73 16.64 3.11
N GLN A 100 21.72 17.70 3.91
CA GLN A 100 20.94 17.78 5.13
C GLN A 100 19.43 17.84 4.88
N HIS A 101 18.98 18.37 3.74
CA HIS A 101 17.55 18.35 3.40
C HIS A 101 17.09 16.94 3.09
N ALA A 102 17.91 16.16 2.38
CA ALA A 102 17.61 14.76 2.12
C ALA A 102 17.59 13.94 3.42
N LEU A 103 18.59 14.12 4.29
CA LEU A 103 18.62 13.45 5.60
C LEU A 103 17.36 13.79 6.44
N GLU A 104 17.02 15.07 6.59
CA GLU A 104 15.82 15.46 7.35
C GLU A 104 14.55 14.88 6.72
N ALA A 105 14.43 14.89 5.38
CA ALA A 105 13.27 14.33 4.70
C ALA A 105 13.09 12.83 4.97
N LEU A 106 14.16 12.03 4.88
CA LEU A 106 14.08 10.59 5.11
C LEU A 106 13.86 10.23 6.59
N VAL A 107 14.40 11.02 7.53
CA VAL A 107 14.11 10.85 8.96
C VAL A 107 12.63 11.13 9.25
N ARG A 108 12.06 12.16 8.64
CA ARG A 108 10.63 12.49 8.78
C ARG A 108 9.73 11.41 8.19
N PHE A 109 10.05 10.97 6.97
CA PHE A 109 9.37 9.84 6.34
C PHE A 109 9.38 8.62 7.28
N THR A 110 10.53 8.27 7.86
CA THR A 110 10.59 7.16 8.83
C THR A 110 9.70 7.38 10.07
N ASP A 111 9.70 8.59 10.66
CA ASP A 111 8.84 8.92 11.81
C ASP A 111 7.35 8.76 11.47
N GLU A 112 6.97 9.18 10.26
CA GLU A 112 5.62 9.07 9.70
C GLU A 112 5.23 7.59 9.50
N GLU A 113 6.11 6.75 8.95
CA GLU A 113 5.89 5.31 8.79
C GLU A 113 5.73 4.55 10.12
N ILE A 114 6.51 4.92 11.13
CA ILE A 114 6.39 4.32 12.47
C ILE A 114 5.03 4.70 13.10
N LYS A 115 4.60 5.94 12.89
CA LYS A 115 3.27 6.40 13.32
C LYS A 115 2.15 5.68 12.56
N HIS A 116 2.30 5.43 11.26
CA HIS A 116 1.34 4.66 10.47
C HIS A 116 1.20 3.21 10.95
N GLN A 117 2.31 2.53 11.28
CA GLN A 117 2.27 1.20 11.91
C GLN A 117 1.43 1.21 13.20
N GLU A 118 1.63 2.20 14.06
CA GLU A 118 0.85 2.34 15.29
C GLU A 118 -0.62 2.63 15.01
N LEU A 119 -0.91 3.51 14.04
CA LEU A 119 -2.28 3.81 13.60
C LEU A 119 -3.00 2.53 13.17
N PHE A 120 -2.43 1.74 12.26
CA PHE A 120 -3.10 0.55 11.73
C PHE A 120 -3.26 -0.57 12.76
N ARG A 121 -2.31 -0.73 13.69
CA ARG A 121 -2.46 -1.64 14.84
C ARG A 121 -3.65 -1.27 15.73
N ARG A 122 -3.86 0.04 15.94
CA ARG A 122 -5.01 0.55 16.70
C ARG A 122 -6.32 0.40 15.94
N VAL A 123 -6.32 0.70 14.63
CA VAL A 123 -7.48 0.50 13.75
C VAL A 123 -7.95 -0.95 13.79
N GLU A 124 -7.04 -1.92 13.66
CA GLU A 124 -7.38 -3.34 13.75
C GLU A 124 -8.06 -3.68 15.10
N SER A 125 -7.51 -3.19 16.21
CA SER A 125 -8.09 -3.41 17.54
C SER A 125 -9.50 -2.82 17.65
N MET A 126 -9.70 -1.59 17.17
CA MET A 126 -10.99 -0.90 17.22
C MET A 126 -12.04 -1.55 16.30
N VAL A 127 -11.64 -2.03 15.12
CA VAL A 127 -12.54 -2.75 14.20
C VAL A 127 -12.93 -4.10 14.81
N ALA A 128 -12.01 -4.79 15.49
CA ALA A 128 -12.25 -6.07 16.15
C ALA A 128 -13.33 -5.99 17.25
N GLU A 129 -13.47 -4.85 17.93
CA GLU A 129 -14.50 -4.64 18.96
C GLU A 129 -15.93 -4.64 18.39
N GLY A 130 -16.09 -4.15 17.15
CA GLY A 130 -17.41 -4.00 16.52
C GLY A 130 -17.81 -5.15 15.59
N MET A 131 -16.85 -5.95 15.12
CA MET A 131 -17.09 -7.05 14.17
C MET A 131 -17.15 -8.41 14.88
N PRO A 132 -17.80 -9.42 14.26
CA PRO A 132 -17.79 -10.78 14.80
C PRO A 132 -16.38 -11.31 15.08
N ALA A 133 -16.26 -12.22 16.06
CA ALA A 133 -14.99 -12.85 16.37
C ALA A 133 -14.54 -13.82 15.26
N GLY A 134 -13.24 -14.12 15.19
CA GLY A 134 -12.69 -15.15 14.31
C GLY A 134 -12.07 -14.65 13.00
N TYR A 135 -11.96 -13.33 12.80
CA TYR A 135 -11.09 -12.77 11.75
C TYR A 135 -9.63 -13.10 12.05
N THR A 136 -8.82 -13.30 11.00
CA THR A 136 -7.38 -13.53 11.14
C THR A 136 -6.65 -12.89 9.98
N PHE A 137 -5.70 -12.01 10.28
CA PHE A 137 -4.70 -11.56 9.34
C PHE A 137 -3.52 -12.52 9.37
N LEU A 138 -3.29 -13.25 8.28
CA LEU A 138 -2.35 -14.36 8.25
C LEU A 138 -0.87 -13.95 8.08
N PRO A 139 -0.52 -12.95 7.26
CA PRO A 139 0.87 -12.55 7.05
C PRO A 139 1.55 -12.08 8.34
N GLN A 140 2.76 -12.56 8.59
CA GLN A 140 3.56 -12.13 9.75
C GLN A 140 4.45 -10.94 9.38
N PRO A 141 4.31 -9.77 10.05
CA PRO A 141 5.00 -8.55 9.62
C PRO A 141 6.51 -8.64 9.51
N ASN A 142 7.18 -9.26 10.48
CA ASN A 142 8.64 -9.35 10.44
C ASN A 142 9.14 -10.37 9.40
N ASP A 143 8.38 -11.42 9.12
CA ASP A 143 8.76 -12.41 8.10
C ASP A 143 8.65 -11.79 6.70
N VAL A 144 7.55 -11.07 6.44
CA VAL A 144 7.36 -10.32 5.19
C VAL A 144 8.43 -9.25 5.04
N ALA A 145 8.66 -8.45 6.08
CA ALA A 145 9.69 -7.41 6.02
C ALA A 145 11.09 -8.00 5.77
N SER A 146 11.45 -9.10 6.41
CA SER A 146 12.73 -9.78 6.19
C SER A 146 12.86 -10.30 4.76
N ALA A 147 11.80 -10.90 4.21
CA ALA A 147 11.79 -11.41 2.85
C ALA A 147 11.93 -10.29 1.80
N VAL A 148 11.23 -9.16 2.01
CA VAL A 148 11.32 -7.99 1.12
C VAL A 148 12.71 -7.35 1.20
N LEU A 149 13.21 -7.10 2.41
CA LEU A 149 14.52 -6.44 2.61
C LEU A 149 15.71 -7.29 2.18
N ALA A 150 15.53 -8.59 1.95
CA ALA A 150 16.55 -9.47 1.36
C ALA A 150 16.77 -9.24 -0.14
N LYS A 151 15.87 -8.51 -0.83
CA LYS A 151 16.02 -8.11 -2.23
C LYS A 151 16.90 -6.87 -2.38
N CYS A 152 17.40 -6.62 -3.58
CA CYS A 152 18.22 -5.44 -3.81
C CYS A 152 17.43 -4.14 -3.56
N THR A 153 18.15 -3.10 -3.10
CA THR A 153 17.55 -1.80 -2.75
C THR A 153 16.72 -1.21 -3.88
N TRP A 154 17.16 -1.33 -5.13
CA TRP A 154 16.39 -0.85 -6.29
C TRP A 154 15.01 -1.50 -6.40
N ALA A 155 14.90 -2.81 -6.19
CA ALA A 155 13.63 -3.53 -6.30
C ALA A 155 12.69 -3.19 -5.12
N VAL A 156 13.24 -3.04 -3.92
CA VAL A 156 12.46 -2.61 -2.75
C VAL A 156 11.92 -1.19 -2.95
N LEU A 157 12.75 -0.25 -3.42
CA LEU A 157 12.31 1.12 -3.72
C LEU A 157 11.29 1.19 -4.86
N ALA A 158 11.42 0.31 -5.86
CA ALA A 158 10.42 0.18 -6.92
C ALA A 158 9.05 -0.25 -6.35
N LEU A 159 9.03 -1.25 -5.47
CA LEU A 159 7.80 -1.70 -4.82
C LEU A 159 7.22 -0.63 -3.88
N THR A 160 8.05 0.06 -3.10
CA THR A 160 7.61 1.18 -2.25
C THR A 160 6.99 2.30 -3.09
N CYS A 161 7.68 2.74 -4.15
CA CYS A 161 7.16 3.79 -5.04
C CYS A 161 5.83 3.39 -5.71
N HIS A 162 5.67 2.11 -6.08
CA HIS A 162 4.41 1.55 -6.56
C HIS A 162 3.29 1.68 -5.53
N ILE A 163 3.57 1.35 -4.27
CA ILE A 163 2.62 1.44 -3.14
C ILE A 163 2.18 2.88 -2.90
N GLU A 164 3.14 3.79 -2.82
CA GLU A 164 2.86 5.20 -2.60
C GLU A 164 1.93 5.77 -3.67
N LEU A 165 2.21 5.45 -4.94
CA LEU A 165 1.45 5.96 -6.07
C LEU A 165 0.01 5.41 -6.10
N PHE A 166 -0.20 4.11 -5.86
CA PHE A 166 -1.57 3.62 -5.83
C PHE A 166 -2.36 4.16 -4.63
N THR A 167 -1.69 4.46 -3.51
CA THR A 167 -2.35 5.01 -2.32
C THR A 167 -2.91 6.41 -2.63
N GLN A 168 -2.19 7.19 -3.43
CA GLN A 168 -2.71 8.46 -3.97
C GLN A 168 -3.95 8.27 -4.86
N ALA A 169 -3.92 7.27 -5.75
CA ALA A 169 -5.01 6.98 -6.67
C ALA A 169 -6.26 6.48 -5.94
N HIS A 170 -6.10 5.57 -4.97
CA HIS A 170 -7.20 5.02 -4.16
C HIS A 170 -7.91 6.12 -3.38
N TYR A 171 -7.16 7.03 -2.75
CA TYR A 171 -7.76 8.10 -1.98
C TYR A 171 -8.64 9.00 -2.87
N ARG A 172 -8.05 9.57 -3.92
CA ARG A 172 -8.73 10.55 -4.79
C ARG A 172 -9.90 9.96 -5.57
N HIS A 173 -9.77 8.74 -6.09
CA HIS A 173 -10.77 8.15 -6.98
C HIS A 173 -11.81 7.28 -6.27
N SER A 174 -11.57 6.87 -5.02
CA SER A 174 -12.45 5.91 -4.34
C SER A 174 -12.81 6.30 -2.92
N ILE A 175 -11.85 6.70 -2.07
CA ILE A 175 -12.13 6.95 -0.64
C ILE A 175 -12.75 8.34 -0.43
N GLU A 176 -12.16 9.39 -0.98
CA GLU A 176 -12.66 10.77 -0.88
C GLU A 176 -14.11 10.93 -1.39
N PRO A 177 -14.48 10.43 -2.58
CA PRO A 177 -15.82 10.65 -3.12
C PRO A 177 -16.91 9.79 -2.47
N ASP A 178 -16.58 8.70 -1.76
CA ASP A 178 -17.59 7.82 -1.15
C ASP A 178 -18.12 8.43 0.16
N ALA A 179 -19.40 8.79 0.15
CA ALA A 179 -20.10 9.38 1.30
C ALA A 179 -20.69 8.35 2.26
N GLU A 180 -20.64 7.05 1.92
CA GLU A 180 -21.21 5.96 2.71
C GLU A 180 -20.18 5.22 3.56
N LEU A 181 -18.92 5.67 3.53
CA LEU A 181 -17.86 5.15 4.39
C LEU A 181 -18.05 5.60 5.84
N SER A 182 -17.57 4.79 6.78
CA SER A 182 -17.44 5.20 8.17
C SER A 182 -16.54 6.45 8.27
N GLU A 183 -16.99 7.46 9.00
CA GLU A 183 -16.25 8.73 9.15
C GLU A 183 -14.85 8.53 9.73
N VAL A 184 -14.71 7.65 10.73
CA VAL A 184 -13.39 7.32 11.32
C VAL A 184 -12.50 6.65 10.27
N TRP A 185 -13.06 5.76 9.45
CA TRP A 185 -12.32 5.11 8.37
C TRP A 185 -11.82 6.13 7.35
N LYS A 186 -12.70 7.05 6.93
CA LYS A 186 -12.38 8.10 5.98
C LYS A 186 -11.28 9.03 6.51
N ASP A 187 -11.36 9.40 7.79
CA ASP A 187 -10.32 10.22 8.44
C ASP A 187 -8.98 9.48 8.53
N VAL A 188 -8.96 8.20 8.92
CA VAL A 188 -7.73 7.38 8.95
C VAL A 188 -6.99 7.48 7.62
N PHE A 189 -7.67 7.21 6.51
CA PHE A 189 -7.04 7.23 5.19
C PHE A 189 -6.83 8.63 4.62
N LEU A 190 -7.57 9.65 5.05
CA LEU A 190 -7.26 11.05 4.72
C LEU A 190 -5.93 11.49 5.35
N PHE A 191 -5.72 11.18 6.63
CA PHE A 191 -4.51 11.59 7.34
C PHE A 191 -3.28 10.79 6.91
N HIS A 192 -3.43 9.50 6.67
CA HIS A 192 -2.42 8.66 6.02
C HIS A 192 -2.04 9.20 4.64
N TRP A 193 -3.03 9.38 3.75
CA TRP A 193 -2.81 9.89 2.39
C TRP A 193 -2.12 11.26 2.32
N LYS A 194 -2.40 12.16 3.28
CA LYS A 194 -1.72 13.46 3.36
C LYS A 194 -0.21 13.27 3.42
N GLU A 195 0.27 12.30 4.20
CA GLU A 195 1.69 12.00 4.35
C GLU A 195 2.26 11.17 3.19
N GLU A 196 1.50 10.21 2.66
CA GLU A 196 1.93 9.46 1.46
C GLU A 196 2.19 10.35 0.23
N SER A 197 1.58 11.54 0.20
CA SER A 197 1.77 12.48 -0.92
C SER A 197 3.21 12.99 -1.05
N GLN A 198 3.94 13.17 0.06
CA GLN A 198 5.38 13.51 0.00
C GLN A 198 6.27 12.27 -0.08
N HIS A 199 5.84 11.13 0.47
CA HIS A 199 6.58 9.86 0.39
C HIS A 199 6.77 9.45 -1.08
N ALA A 200 5.70 9.51 -1.88
CA ALA A 200 5.76 9.29 -3.33
C ALA A 200 6.83 10.14 -4.06
N ILE A 201 7.13 11.35 -3.57
CA ILE A 201 8.17 12.21 -4.13
C ILE A 201 9.56 11.73 -3.69
N LEU A 202 9.72 11.38 -2.42
CA LEU A 202 10.96 10.89 -1.85
C LEU A 202 11.35 9.55 -2.46
N ASP A 203 10.40 8.62 -2.62
CA ASP A 203 10.68 7.33 -3.25
C ASP A 203 11.10 7.46 -4.70
N GLU A 204 10.49 8.35 -5.48
CA GLU A 204 10.97 8.61 -6.84
C GLU A 204 12.41 9.12 -6.84
N LEU A 205 12.76 10.04 -5.93
CA LEU A 205 14.11 10.60 -5.83
C LEU A 205 15.12 9.52 -5.44
N GLU A 206 14.81 8.73 -4.41
CA GLU A 206 15.66 7.67 -3.90
C GLU A 206 15.81 6.53 -4.89
N TRP A 207 14.74 6.15 -5.57
CA TRP A 207 14.77 5.09 -6.58
C TRP A 207 15.63 5.50 -7.79
N LYS A 208 15.46 6.72 -8.31
CA LYS A 208 16.32 7.26 -9.38
C LYS A 208 17.79 7.40 -8.95
N ARG A 209 18.03 7.79 -7.70
CA ARG A 209 19.38 7.88 -7.12
C ARG A 209 20.03 6.51 -7.04
N GLU A 210 19.28 5.47 -6.65
CA GLU A 210 19.78 4.10 -6.61
C GLU A 210 20.01 3.53 -8.02
N ASP A 211 19.10 3.79 -8.97
CA ASP A 211 19.25 3.35 -10.36
C ASP A 211 20.55 3.87 -11.01
N ALA A 212 20.91 5.13 -10.73
CA ALA A 212 22.13 5.74 -11.26
C ALA A 212 23.42 5.04 -10.81
N LYS A 213 23.37 4.20 -9.76
CA LYS A 213 24.52 3.42 -9.27
C LYS A 213 24.66 2.06 -9.97
N LEU A 214 23.62 1.58 -10.66
CA LEU A 214 23.59 0.22 -11.18
C LEU A 214 24.29 0.08 -12.53
N SER A 215 25.10 -0.97 -12.66
CA SER A 215 25.48 -1.53 -13.98
C SER A 215 24.27 -2.17 -14.68
N ALA A 216 24.41 -2.46 -15.98
CA ALA A 216 23.37 -3.13 -16.74
C ALA A 216 23.00 -4.51 -16.15
N GLU A 217 24.00 -5.28 -15.71
CA GLU A 217 23.82 -6.61 -15.10
C GLU A 217 23.17 -6.53 -13.71
N GLN A 218 23.50 -5.49 -12.92
CA GLN A 218 22.83 -5.26 -11.65
C GLN A 218 21.38 -4.84 -11.87
N ARG A 219 21.12 -3.96 -12.83
CA ARG A 219 19.76 -3.54 -13.17
C ARG A 219 18.92 -4.71 -13.68
N ASP A 220 19.48 -5.59 -14.51
CA ASP A 220 18.74 -6.77 -14.96
C ASP A 220 18.34 -7.70 -13.80
N ARG A 221 19.24 -7.92 -12.85
CA ARG A 221 18.91 -8.65 -11.62
C ARG A 221 17.88 -7.93 -10.77
N ALA A 222 17.96 -6.60 -10.66
CA ALA A 222 16.99 -5.80 -9.91
C ALA A 222 15.57 -5.90 -10.48
N VAL A 223 15.42 -5.97 -11.81
CA VAL A 223 14.12 -6.23 -12.44
C VAL A 223 13.60 -7.63 -12.10
N THR A 224 14.47 -8.64 -12.04
CA THR A 224 14.07 -9.99 -11.57
C THR A 224 13.61 -9.96 -10.11
N ASP A 225 14.35 -9.29 -9.23
CA ASP A 225 13.96 -9.12 -7.83
C ASP A 225 12.59 -8.44 -7.70
N LEU A 226 12.31 -7.40 -8.50
CA LEU A 226 11.01 -6.74 -8.51
C LEU A 226 9.88 -7.70 -8.93
N ILE A 227 10.09 -8.52 -9.96
CA ILE A 227 9.13 -9.54 -10.39
C ILE A 227 8.86 -10.54 -9.26
N GLU A 228 9.91 -11.00 -8.58
CA GLU A 228 9.79 -11.92 -7.46
C GLU A 228 9.06 -11.29 -6.26
N LEU A 229 9.29 -10.00 -5.99
CA LEU A 229 8.56 -9.25 -4.97
C LEU A 229 7.05 -9.18 -5.29
N VAL A 230 6.69 -8.84 -6.53
CA VAL A 230 5.27 -8.79 -6.94
C VAL A 230 4.61 -10.17 -6.84
N ALA A 231 5.33 -11.24 -7.20
CA ALA A 231 4.83 -12.61 -7.04
C ALA A 231 4.64 -13.00 -5.55
N ALA A 232 5.54 -12.54 -4.67
CA ALA A 232 5.40 -12.74 -3.23
C ALA A 232 4.20 -11.96 -2.66
N VAL A 233 3.98 -10.72 -3.10
CA VAL A 233 2.78 -9.94 -2.76
C VAL A 233 1.53 -10.71 -3.21
N ASP A 234 1.45 -11.17 -4.46
CA ASP A 234 0.29 -11.91 -4.95
C ASP A 234 0.02 -13.19 -4.12
N SER A 235 1.07 -13.88 -3.68
CA SER A 235 0.93 -15.06 -2.81
C SER A 235 0.31 -14.72 -1.46
N ILE A 236 0.69 -13.56 -0.87
CA ILE A 236 0.06 -13.03 0.35
C ILE A 236 -1.42 -12.71 0.09
N LEU A 237 -1.74 -12.08 -1.04
CA LEU A 237 -3.12 -11.72 -1.40
C LEU A 237 -4.00 -12.95 -1.60
N GLN A 238 -3.50 -14.00 -2.25
CA GLN A 238 -4.21 -15.28 -2.41
C GLN A 238 -4.53 -15.91 -1.04
N MET A 239 -3.56 -15.94 -0.14
CA MET A 239 -3.73 -16.47 1.21
C MET A 239 -4.78 -15.68 2.00
N GLN A 240 -4.68 -14.34 2.01
CA GLN A 240 -5.59 -13.50 2.78
C GLN A 240 -7.00 -13.49 2.16
N ALA A 241 -7.14 -13.51 0.83
CA ALA A 241 -8.44 -13.57 0.16
C ALA A 241 -9.20 -14.85 0.52
N ALA A 242 -8.50 -15.98 0.64
CA ALA A 242 -9.09 -17.23 1.09
C ALA A 242 -9.58 -17.13 2.55
N ALA A 243 -8.74 -16.60 3.45
CA ALA A 243 -9.09 -16.42 4.87
C ALA A 243 -10.28 -15.48 5.07
N ASP A 244 -10.33 -14.38 4.33
CA ASP A 244 -11.40 -13.39 4.41
C ASP A 244 -12.72 -13.93 3.82
N THR A 245 -12.63 -14.76 2.78
CA THR A 245 -13.82 -15.47 2.25
C THR A 245 -14.35 -16.46 3.28
N ASP A 246 -13.48 -17.26 3.90
CA ASP A 246 -13.90 -18.23 4.91
C ASP A 246 -14.48 -17.53 6.15
N TYR A 247 -13.90 -16.39 6.55
CA TYR A 247 -14.43 -15.55 7.62
C TYR A 247 -15.84 -15.03 7.27
N PHE A 248 -16.03 -14.47 6.06
CA PHE A 248 -17.34 -14.04 5.57
C PHE A 248 -18.38 -15.15 5.65
N LEU A 249 -18.06 -16.34 5.12
CA LEU A 249 -18.99 -17.49 5.08
C LEU A 249 -19.41 -17.95 6.49
N ARG A 250 -18.52 -17.87 7.48
CA ARG A 250 -18.83 -18.22 8.87
C ARG A 250 -19.76 -17.23 9.55
N VAL A 251 -19.62 -15.93 9.26
CA VAL A 251 -20.29 -14.86 10.04
C VAL A 251 -21.49 -14.24 9.32
N CYS A 252 -21.68 -14.50 8.03
CA CYS A 252 -22.79 -13.98 7.24
C CYS A 252 -24.17 -14.52 7.68
N GLY A 253 -24.23 -15.64 8.39
CA GLY A 253 -25.47 -16.13 9.02
C GLY A 253 -26.44 -16.88 8.09
N ARG A 254 -26.05 -17.19 6.85
CA ARG A 254 -26.82 -18.04 5.93
C ARG A 254 -25.93 -18.93 5.05
N PRO A 255 -26.46 -20.04 4.51
CA PRO A 255 -25.70 -20.86 3.58
C PRO A 255 -25.56 -20.21 2.19
N PHE A 256 -24.49 -20.60 1.51
CA PHE A 256 -24.20 -20.27 0.11
C PHE A 256 -23.98 -21.56 -0.67
N ASP A 257 -24.43 -21.61 -1.91
CA ASP A 257 -24.13 -22.74 -2.80
C ASP A 257 -22.67 -22.69 -3.31
N ALA A 258 -22.22 -23.78 -3.93
CA ALA A 258 -20.84 -23.89 -4.41
C ALA A 258 -20.45 -22.82 -5.45
N ALA A 259 -21.40 -22.40 -6.30
CA ALA A 259 -21.14 -21.38 -7.32
C ALA A 259 -21.00 -19.98 -6.69
N GLN A 260 -21.85 -19.67 -5.70
CA GLN A 260 -21.76 -18.44 -4.92
C GLN A 260 -20.45 -18.36 -4.12
N VAL A 261 -20.04 -19.46 -3.48
CA VAL A 261 -18.77 -19.54 -2.75
C VAL A 261 -17.59 -19.32 -3.69
N GLN A 262 -17.57 -19.97 -4.86
CA GLN A 262 -16.49 -19.75 -5.83
C GLN A 262 -16.45 -18.30 -6.31
N LYS A 263 -17.63 -17.71 -6.58
CA LYS A 263 -17.71 -16.31 -7.01
C LYS A 263 -17.22 -15.33 -5.93
N LEU A 264 -17.47 -15.61 -4.65
CA LEU A 264 -16.92 -14.85 -3.53
C LEU A 264 -15.39 -14.90 -3.51
N ARG A 265 -14.80 -16.11 -3.62
CA ARG A 265 -13.34 -16.30 -3.64
C ARG A 265 -12.68 -15.54 -4.78
N ASP A 266 -13.23 -15.68 -5.98
CA ASP A 266 -12.71 -15.02 -7.19
C ASP A 266 -12.80 -13.49 -7.06
N THR A 267 -13.93 -12.97 -6.55
CA THR A 267 -14.10 -11.53 -6.36
C THR A 267 -13.18 -10.98 -5.27
N MET A 268 -13.00 -11.67 -4.15
CA MET A 268 -12.07 -11.26 -3.08
C MET A 268 -10.63 -11.16 -3.61
N LEU A 269 -10.14 -12.21 -4.28
CA LEU A 269 -8.80 -12.19 -4.85
C LEU A 269 -8.65 -11.10 -5.92
N LYS A 270 -9.65 -10.95 -6.79
CA LYS A 270 -9.64 -9.90 -7.82
C LYS A 270 -9.63 -8.49 -7.22
N ALA A 271 -10.34 -8.28 -6.11
CA ALA A 271 -10.33 -7.01 -5.38
C ALA A 271 -8.94 -6.73 -4.79
N TYR A 272 -8.30 -7.71 -4.16
CA TYR A 272 -6.97 -7.52 -3.58
C TYR A 272 -5.89 -7.31 -4.62
N ARG A 273 -5.87 -8.10 -5.70
CA ARG A 273 -4.95 -7.86 -6.83
C ARG A 273 -5.13 -6.47 -7.41
N TRP A 274 -6.39 -6.01 -7.51
CA TRP A 274 -6.66 -4.64 -7.93
C TRP A 274 -6.09 -3.61 -6.98
N GLN A 275 -6.31 -3.78 -5.67
CA GLN A 275 -5.83 -2.87 -4.64
C GLN A 275 -4.30 -2.80 -4.61
N TYR A 276 -3.59 -3.92 -4.50
CA TYR A 276 -2.16 -3.87 -4.14
C TYR A 276 -1.20 -4.16 -5.29
N ILE A 277 -1.68 -4.41 -6.50
CA ILE A 277 -0.82 -4.70 -7.66
C ILE A 277 -1.30 -3.91 -8.88
N VAL A 278 -2.49 -4.20 -9.38
CA VAL A 278 -2.94 -3.75 -10.70
C VAL A 278 -3.13 -2.24 -10.76
N SER A 279 -3.75 -1.62 -9.74
CA SER A 279 -3.96 -0.16 -9.73
C SER A 279 -2.65 0.62 -9.81
N GLY A 280 -1.61 0.21 -9.08
CA GLY A 280 -0.30 0.86 -9.12
C GLY A 280 0.51 0.52 -10.37
N VAL A 281 0.39 -0.70 -10.90
CA VAL A 281 1.02 -1.05 -12.18
C VAL A 281 0.42 -0.22 -13.32
N GLN A 282 -0.88 0.07 -13.27
CA GLN A 282 -1.55 0.89 -14.28
C GLN A 282 -1.37 2.40 -14.08
N ASP A 283 -0.72 2.83 -12.99
CA ASP A 283 -0.45 4.24 -12.76
C ASP A 283 0.54 4.80 -13.81
N GLU A 284 0.13 5.86 -14.50
CA GLU A 284 0.91 6.46 -15.59
C GLU A 284 2.27 6.97 -15.14
N ARG A 285 2.36 7.48 -13.90
CA ARG A 285 3.62 7.99 -13.34
C ARG A 285 4.55 6.84 -12.99
N PHE A 286 4.03 5.75 -12.41
CA PHE A 286 4.84 4.54 -12.16
C PHE A 286 5.41 3.97 -13.46
N GLN A 287 4.56 3.77 -14.47
CA GLN A 287 4.97 3.28 -15.79
C GLN A 287 6.03 4.16 -16.44
N LYS A 288 5.86 5.48 -16.36
CA LYS A 288 6.84 6.44 -16.87
C LYS A 288 8.18 6.33 -16.15
N ILE A 289 8.19 6.33 -14.82
CA ILE A 289 9.43 6.26 -14.03
C ILE A 289 10.16 4.95 -14.33
N LEU A 290 9.47 3.81 -14.27
CA LEU A 290 10.06 2.51 -14.55
C LEU A 290 10.62 2.45 -15.98
N GLY A 291 9.84 2.90 -16.98
CA GLY A 291 10.24 2.91 -18.38
C GLY A 291 11.42 3.83 -18.71
N GLU A 292 11.66 4.87 -17.91
CA GLU A 292 12.85 5.70 -18.01
C GLU A 292 14.13 4.97 -17.54
N MET A 293 13.99 3.92 -16.71
CA MET A 293 15.12 3.24 -16.07
C MET A 293 15.46 1.88 -16.70
N ILE A 294 14.47 1.16 -17.24
CA ILE A 294 14.67 -0.21 -17.75
C ILE A 294 14.63 -0.29 -19.28
N THR A 295 15.20 -1.36 -19.83
CA THR A 295 15.16 -1.62 -21.28
C THR A 295 13.81 -2.18 -21.72
N GLU A 296 13.53 -2.14 -23.03
CA GLU A 296 12.32 -2.73 -23.60
C GLU A 296 12.21 -4.25 -23.29
N ALA A 297 13.31 -4.99 -23.38
CA ALA A 297 13.33 -6.42 -23.06
C ALA A 297 12.98 -6.69 -21.59
N GLN A 298 13.48 -5.84 -20.67
CA GLN A 298 13.13 -5.90 -19.25
C GLN A 298 11.67 -5.56 -19.02
N MET A 299 11.15 -4.54 -19.71
CA MET A 299 9.72 -4.18 -19.64
C MET A 299 8.81 -5.31 -20.12
N GLN A 300 9.18 -5.97 -21.23
CA GLN A 300 8.46 -7.16 -21.72
C GLN A 300 8.47 -8.30 -20.68
N ARG A 301 9.59 -8.52 -20.00
CA ARG A 301 9.70 -9.53 -18.92
C ARG A 301 8.78 -9.21 -17.74
N VAL A 302 8.71 -7.94 -17.34
CA VAL A 302 7.77 -7.47 -16.30
C VAL A 302 6.33 -7.69 -16.74
N GLY A 303 5.97 -7.30 -17.98
CA GLY A 303 4.63 -7.51 -18.52
C GLY A 303 4.21 -8.98 -18.58
N ALA A 304 5.12 -9.86 -19.01
CA ALA A 304 4.88 -11.31 -19.04
C ALA A 304 4.63 -11.89 -17.63
N ALA A 305 5.37 -11.41 -16.63
CA ALA A 305 5.19 -11.85 -15.24
C ALA A 305 3.86 -11.36 -14.62
N LEU A 306 3.36 -10.19 -15.05
CA LEU A 306 2.10 -9.61 -14.57
C LEU A 306 0.85 -10.21 -15.24
N ALA A 307 0.98 -10.78 -16.44
CA ALA A 307 -0.15 -11.35 -17.19
C ALA A 307 -1.10 -12.25 -16.38
N PRO A 308 -0.64 -13.24 -15.56
CA PRO A 308 -1.53 -14.10 -14.78
C PRO A 308 -2.21 -13.41 -13.59
N ILE A 309 -1.77 -12.21 -13.21
CA ILE A 309 -2.32 -11.42 -12.10
C ILE A 309 -3.40 -10.45 -12.62
N VAL A 310 -3.18 -9.89 -13.81
CA VAL A 310 -4.04 -8.85 -14.41
C VAL A 310 -5.26 -9.43 -15.16
N SER A 311 -5.17 -10.68 -15.63
CA SER A 311 -6.26 -11.39 -16.32
C SER A 311 -7.44 -11.73 -15.40
#